data_AF-A0A975SYC5-F1
#
_entry.id   AF-A0A975SYC5-F1
#
_cell.length_a   1.000
_cell.length_b   1.000
_cell.length_c   1.000
_cell.angle_alpha   90.00
_cell.angle_beta   90.00
_cell.angle_gamma   90.00
#
_symmetry.space_group_name_H-M   'P 1'
#
loop_
_entity.id
_entity.type
_entity.pdbx_description
1 polymer ?
#
loop_
_entity_poly.entity_id
_entity_poly.type
_entity_poly.pdbx_seq_one_letter_code
_entity_poly.pdbx_strand_id
1 'polypeptide(L)'
;MTTTADPGFEPDTDVSGLRDLDRSAVLDAVVTARRTADRQEARLLAAAVAWVDLHPVTEQTPAAVFGAGTRPGPLGHGLALDGEVPLAGPGTPGIAQYAVEELAAALDLSFAAGLRLVGEAVELCFRLPRLWRWSKTAGCRPGRPARSPAPPPDWAPCRWRSWTGTSRWPADTTGFRR
;
A
#
# COMPACT_ATOMS: atom_id res chain seq x y z
N MET A 1 19.99 13.21 -30.83
CA MET A 1 19.11 12.91 -29.68
C MET A 1 19.75 11.72 -28.97
N THR A 2 20.57 12.00 -27.96
CA THR A 2 21.51 11.03 -27.40
C THR A 2 20.79 10.16 -26.38
N THR A 3 20.54 8.89 -26.73
CA THR A 3 20.06 7.86 -25.81
C THR A 3 21.06 7.70 -24.68
N THR A 4 20.67 8.12 -23.48
CA THR A 4 21.37 7.76 -22.25
C THR A 4 21.00 6.31 -21.97
N ALA A 5 22.00 5.43 -22.00
CA ALA A 5 21.85 4.04 -21.58
C ALA A 5 21.44 4.02 -20.11
N ASP A 6 20.30 3.39 -19.82
CA ASP A 6 19.85 3.05 -18.48
C ASP A 6 20.90 2.09 -17.86
N PRO A 7 21.52 2.41 -16.71
CA PRO A 7 22.43 1.49 -16.07
C PRO A 7 21.62 0.27 -15.64
N GLY A 8 21.83 -0.85 -16.34
CA GLY A 8 21.11 -2.09 -16.14
C GLY A 8 20.98 -2.42 -14.66
N PHE A 9 19.75 -2.62 -14.22
CA PHE A 9 19.44 -3.32 -12.98
C PHE A 9 20.02 -4.74 -13.13
N GLU A 10 21.26 -4.95 -12.70
CA GLU A 10 21.76 -6.30 -12.47
C GLU A 10 21.05 -6.81 -11.21
N PRO A 11 20.13 -7.78 -11.31
CA PRO A 11 19.51 -8.33 -10.13
C PRO A 11 20.61 -9.03 -9.32
N ASP A 12 20.81 -8.58 -8.08
CA ASP A 12 21.63 -9.22 -7.05
C ASP A 12 20.98 -10.56 -6.62
N THR A 13 20.86 -11.46 -7.57
CA THR A 13 20.29 -12.80 -7.44
C THR A 13 21.30 -13.81 -7.95
N ASP A 14 22.54 -13.74 -7.49
CA ASP A 14 23.45 -14.85 -7.69
C ASP A 14 23.02 -16.03 -6.80
N VAL A 15 22.25 -16.93 -7.40
CA VAL A 15 21.77 -18.17 -6.77
C VAL A 15 22.73 -19.35 -6.99
N SER A 16 23.82 -19.15 -7.74
CA SER A 16 24.73 -20.21 -8.19
C SER A 16 25.44 -20.88 -7.01
N GLY A 17 25.84 -20.10 -6.01
CA GLY A 17 26.49 -20.59 -4.79
C GLY A 17 25.61 -21.40 -3.84
N LEU A 18 24.28 -21.44 -4.04
CA LEU A 18 23.37 -22.20 -3.17
C LEU A 18 23.52 -23.72 -3.33
N ARG A 19 23.97 -24.19 -4.49
CA ARG A 19 24.10 -25.63 -4.79
C ARG A 19 25.28 -26.29 -4.07
N ASP A 20 26.25 -25.49 -3.65
CA ASP A 20 27.47 -25.95 -2.97
C ASP A 20 27.33 -25.95 -1.45
N LEU A 21 26.21 -25.41 -0.93
CA LEU A 21 25.92 -25.36 0.50
C LEU A 21 25.40 -26.71 1.04
N ASP A 22 25.68 -26.99 2.31
CA ASP A 22 25.04 -28.09 3.00
C ASP A 22 23.54 -27.84 3.27
N ARG A 23 22.81 -28.89 3.67
CA ARG A 23 21.35 -28.83 3.90
C ARG A 23 20.96 -27.76 4.92
N SER A 24 21.71 -27.60 6.01
CA SER A 24 21.38 -26.61 7.06
C SER A 24 21.60 -25.20 6.54
N ALA A 25 22.72 -24.97 5.85
CA ALA A 25 23.06 -23.69 5.26
C ALA A 25 22.04 -23.26 4.19
N VAL A 26 21.53 -24.18 3.36
CA VAL A 26 20.44 -23.88 2.41
C VAL A 26 19.17 -23.46 3.14
N LEU A 27 18.77 -24.14 4.22
CA LEU A 27 17.58 -23.76 4.99
C LEU A 27 17.75 -22.38 5.66
N ASP A 28 18.93 -22.09 6.20
CA ASP A 28 19.23 -20.78 6.77
C ASP A 28 19.20 -19.67 5.71
N ALA A 29 19.70 -19.95 4.50
CA ALA A 29 19.62 -19.04 3.37
C ALA A 29 18.17 -18.76 2.96
N VAL A 30 17.32 -19.78 2.87
CA VAL A 30 15.88 -19.63 2.56
C VAL A 30 15.17 -18.77 3.61
N VAL A 31 15.41 -19.03 4.91
CA VAL A 31 14.81 -18.24 6.00
C VAL A 31 15.28 -16.79 5.95
N THR A 32 16.56 -16.56 5.63
CA THR A 32 17.14 -15.22 5.51
C THR A 32 16.58 -14.46 4.32
N ALA A 33 16.47 -15.11 3.16
CA ALA A 33 15.84 -14.55 1.97
C ALA A 33 14.39 -14.17 2.25
N ARG A 34 13.60 -15.06 2.87
CA ARG A 34 12.20 -14.78 3.20
C ARG A 34 12.05 -13.57 4.13
N ARG A 35 12.83 -13.51 5.21
CA ARG A 35 12.79 -12.35 6.12
C ARG A 35 13.19 -11.06 5.43
N THR A 36 14.07 -11.13 4.43
CA THR A 36 14.49 -9.97 3.65
C THR A 36 13.37 -9.50 2.74
N ALA A 37 12.71 -10.43 2.03
CA ALA A 37 11.51 -10.13 1.25
C ALA A 37 10.41 -9.50 2.11
N ASP A 38 10.08 -10.08 3.27
CA ASP A 38 9.06 -9.55 4.19
C ASP A 38 9.38 -8.10 4.63
N ARG A 39 10.65 -7.77 4.86
CA ARG A 39 11.07 -6.39 5.21
C ARG A 39 10.92 -5.42 4.03
N GLN A 40 11.23 -5.85 2.81
CA GLN A 40 11.05 -4.99 1.63
C GLN A 40 9.58 -4.77 1.32
N GLU A 41 8.74 -5.80 1.49
CA GLU A 41 7.30 -5.68 1.32
C GLU A 41 6.68 -4.75 2.36
N ALA A 42 7.11 -4.82 3.63
CA ALA A 42 6.72 -3.86 4.65
C ALA A 42 7.16 -2.42 4.31
N ARG A 43 8.33 -2.23 3.70
CA ARG A 43 8.79 -0.92 3.21
C ARG A 43 7.94 -0.42 2.04
N LEU A 44 7.56 -1.31 1.11
CA LEU A 44 6.69 -0.98 -0.01
C LEU A 44 5.32 -0.50 0.50
N LEU A 45 4.72 -1.21 1.46
CA LEU A 45 3.47 -0.77 2.08
C LEU A 45 3.62 0.61 2.76
N ALA A 46 4.74 0.86 3.45
CA ALA A 46 5.02 2.16 4.05
C ALA A 46 5.19 3.27 2.99
N ALA A 47 5.86 2.97 1.88
CA ALA A 47 6.02 3.90 0.76
C ALA A 47 4.67 4.19 0.08
N ALA A 48 3.81 3.19 -0.10
CA ALA A 48 2.47 3.37 -0.65
C ALA A 48 1.60 4.28 0.23
N VAL A 49 1.64 4.11 1.56
CA VAL A 49 0.95 5.04 2.49
C VAL A 49 1.54 6.44 2.38
N ALA A 50 2.86 6.59 2.36
CA ALA A 50 3.49 7.90 2.21
C ALA A 50 3.13 8.58 0.87
N TRP A 51 3.03 7.81 -0.21
CA TRP A 51 2.59 8.30 -1.51
C TRP A 51 1.14 8.80 -1.45
N VAL A 52 0.24 8.01 -0.88
CA VAL A 52 -1.17 8.38 -0.71
C VAL A 52 -1.35 9.60 0.19
N ASP A 53 -0.52 9.75 1.23
CA ASP A 53 -0.52 10.92 2.12
C ASP A 53 -0.24 12.24 1.38
N LEU A 54 0.47 12.19 0.25
CA LEU A 54 0.76 13.35 -0.60
C LEU A 54 -0.39 13.69 -1.56
N HIS A 55 -1.37 12.80 -1.74
CA HIS A 55 -2.42 12.92 -2.75
C HIS A 55 -3.83 12.77 -2.13
N PRO A 56 -4.22 13.70 -1.24
CA PRO A 56 -5.56 13.69 -0.66
C PRO A 56 -6.62 13.99 -1.71
N VAL A 57 -7.85 13.54 -1.46
CA VAL A 57 -9.02 13.93 -2.25
C VAL A 57 -9.30 15.43 -2.08
N THR A 58 -9.38 16.13 -3.21
CA THR A 58 -9.80 17.53 -3.34
C THR A 58 -11.09 17.61 -4.16
N GLU A 59 -11.71 18.80 -4.21
CA GLU A 59 -12.92 19.02 -5.01
C GLU A 59 -12.71 18.74 -6.51
N GLN A 60 -11.49 18.90 -7.01
CA GLN A 60 -11.16 18.66 -8.42
C GLN A 60 -10.76 17.20 -8.72
N THR A 61 -10.60 16.36 -7.71
CA THR A 61 -10.01 15.03 -7.87
C THR A 61 -10.94 13.97 -7.27
N PRO A 62 -11.52 13.07 -8.09
CA PRO A 62 -12.40 12.04 -7.56
C PRO A 62 -11.66 11.09 -6.63
N ALA A 63 -12.39 10.54 -5.66
CA ALA A 63 -11.87 9.52 -4.77
C ALA A 63 -11.71 8.19 -5.53
N ALA A 64 -10.63 7.48 -5.23
CA ALA A 64 -10.45 6.10 -5.65
C ALA A 64 -11.46 5.21 -4.91
N VAL A 65 -12.15 4.35 -5.65
CA VAL A 65 -13.16 3.42 -5.12
C VAL A 65 -13.04 2.08 -5.85
N PHE A 66 -13.38 0.99 -5.15
CA PHE A 66 -13.63 -0.28 -5.81
C PHE A 66 -14.92 -0.17 -6.62
N GLY A 67 -14.92 -0.75 -7.83
CA GLY A 67 -16.03 -0.59 -8.76
C GLY A 67 -15.95 0.66 -9.62
N ALA A 68 -14.84 1.43 -9.56
CA ALA A 68 -14.50 2.50 -10.51
C ALA A 68 -14.24 2.00 -11.96
N GLY A 69 -14.90 0.91 -12.35
CA GLY A 69 -14.94 0.40 -13.71
C GLY A 69 -16.21 0.90 -14.39
N THR A 70 -16.07 1.75 -15.37
CA THR A 70 -17.15 2.07 -16.29
C THR A 70 -17.41 0.85 -17.18
N ARG A 71 -18.48 0.10 -16.92
CA ARG A 71 -18.98 -0.83 -17.94
C ARG A 71 -19.51 0.01 -19.11
N PRO A 72 -19.25 -0.35 -20.38
CA PRO A 72 -19.89 0.32 -21.51
C PRO A 72 -21.40 0.30 -21.31
N GLY A 73 -22.00 1.48 -21.13
CA GLY A 73 -23.43 1.63 -21.20
C GLY A 73 -23.93 1.35 -22.62
N PRO A 74 -25.23 1.15 -22.82
CA PRO A 74 -25.83 0.91 -24.14
C PRO A 74 -25.54 2.01 -25.17
N LEU A 75 -25.01 3.16 -24.74
CA LEU A 75 -24.67 4.32 -25.55
C LEU A 75 -23.17 4.68 -25.50
N GLY A 76 -22.29 3.78 -25.03
CA GLY A 76 -20.84 3.97 -25.04
C GLY A 76 -20.29 4.93 -23.99
N HIS A 77 -21.13 5.72 -23.32
CA HIS A 77 -20.76 6.34 -22.05
C HIS A 77 -20.78 5.28 -20.95
N GLY A 78 -19.73 5.24 -20.15
CA GLY A 78 -19.66 4.27 -19.08
C GLY A 78 -20.67 4.60 -17.99
N LEU A 79 -21.39 3.58 -17.54
CA LEU A 79 -22.29 3.70 -16.40
C LEU A 79 -21.49 3.54 -15.12
N ALA A 80 -21.60 4.51 -14.20
CA ALA A 80 -21.20 4.29 -12.82
C ALA A 80 -22.04 3.13 -12.28
N LEU A 81 -21.38 2.11 -11.74
CA LEU A 81 -22.09 1.00 -11.12
C LEU A 81 -22.65 1.49 -9.78
N ASP A 82 -23.92 1.22 -9.51
CA ASP A 82 -24.50 1.38 -8.17
C ASP A 82 -23.67 0.52 -7.20
N GLY A 83 -22.75 1.12 -6.45
CA GLY A 83 -21.86 0.38 -5.54
C GLY A 83 -20.40 0.82 -5.56
N GLU A 84 -20.12 2.12 -5.62
CA GLU A 84 -18.78 2.64 -5.33
C GLU A 84 -18.42 2.32 -3.87
N VAL A 85 -17.52 1.36 -3.69
CA VAL A 85 -17.08 0.93 -2.36
C VAL A 85 -15.76 1.63 -2.03
N PRO A 86 -15.66 2.36 -0.90
CA PRO A 86 -14.40 2.96 -0.45
C PRO A 86 -13.26 1.93 -0.39
N LEU A 87 -12.03 2.38 -0.68
CA LEU A 87 -10.86 1.48 -0.69
C LEU A 87 -10.55 0.82 0.65
N ALA A 88 -10.93 1.47 1.74
CA ALA A 88 -10.71 0.97 3.08
C ALA A 88 -11.90 1.30 3.98
N GLY A 89 -11.94 0.68 5.15
CA GLY A 89 -13.08 0.72 6.05
C GLY A 89 -13.32 2.09 6.69
N PRO A 90 -14.41 2.23 7.47
CA PRO A 90 -14.75 3.49 8.12
C PRO A 90 -13.60 4.07 8.95
N GLY A 91 -13.39 5.39 8.85
CA GLY A 91 -12.30 6.09 9.52
C GLY A 91 -10.97 6.08 8.75
N THR A 92 -10.89 5.38 7.62
CA THR A 92 -9.83 5.62 6.64
C THR A 92 -10.22 6.78 5.72
N PRO A 93 -9.24 7.54 5.28
CA PRO A 93 -9.55 8.75 4.55
C PRO A 93 -9.51 8.54 3.03
N GLY A 94 -10.15 9.45 2.29
CA GLY A 94 -10.29 9.33 0.83
C GLY A 94 -8.97 9.59 0.10
N ILE A 95 -8.70 8.79 -0.93
CA ILE A 95 -7.46 8.79 -1.72
C ILE A 95 -7.80 9.24 -3.13
N ALA A 96 -7.01 10.13 -3.73
CA ALA A 96 -7.30 10.56 -5.10
C ALA A 96 -7.09 9.41 -6.11
N GLN A 97 -8.00 9.27 -7.08
CA GLN A 97 -7.96 8.19 -8.08
C GLN A 97 -6.64 8.14 -8.85
N TYR A 98 -6.18 9.30 -9.36
CA TYR A 98 -4.93 9.39 -10.13
C TYR A 98 -3.72 8.92 -9.32
N ALA A 99 -3.72 9.09 -8.00
CA ALA A 99 -2.61 8.65 -7.17
C ALA A 99 -2.47 7.12 -7.19
N VAL A 100 -3.59 6.40 -7.27
CA VAL A 100 -3.59 4.95 -7.41
C VAL A 100 -3.20 4.52 -8.82
N GLU A 101 -3.63 5.27 -9.84
CA GLU A 101 -3.24 5.02 -11.24
C GLU A 101 -1.73 5.15 -11.43
N GLU A 102 -1.14 6.25 -10.96
CA GLU A 102 0.31 6.50 -11.01
C GLU A 102 1.11 5.46 -10.23
N LEU A 103 0.65 5.10 -9.02
CA LEU A 103 1.31 4.07 -8.21
C LEU A 103 1.24 2.69 -8.88
N ALA A 104 0.09 2.34 -9.46
CA ALA A 104 -0.07 1.07 -10.15
C ALA A 104 0.83 1.01 -11.39
N ALA A 105 0.88 2.08 -12.19
CA ALA A 105 1.77 2.19 -13.33
C ALA A 105 3.25 2.08 -12.94
N ALA A 106 3.66 2.75 -11.84
CA ALA A 106 5.03 2.70 -11.35
C ALA A 106 5.46 1.31 -10.85
N LEU A 107 4.50 0.50 -10.37
CA LEU A 107 4.72 -0.86 -9.89
C LEU A 107 4.46 -1.95 -10.96
N ASP A 108 4.16 -1.56 -12.19
CA ASP A 108 3.72 -2.47 -13.27
C ASP A 108 2.53 -3.36 -12.87
N LEU A 109 1.58 -2.77 -12.14
CA LEU A 109 0.36 -3.41 -11.68
C LEU A 109 -0.83 -2.94 -12.51
N SER A 110 -1.80 -3.84 -12.71
CA SER A 110 -3.12 -3.41 -13.15
C SER A 110 -3.73 -2.41 -12.16
N PHE A 111 -4.56 -1.49 -12.64
CA PHE A 111 -5.25 -0.53 -11.77
C PHE A 111 -6.03 -1.21 -10.63
N ALA A 112 -6.71 -2.33 -10.93
CA ALA A 112 -7.42 -3.13 -9.93
C ALA A 112 -6.49 -3.67 -8.83
N ALA A 113 -5.28 -4.12 -9.19
CA ALA A 113 -4.27 -4.55 -8.21
C ALA A 113 -3.73 -3.37 -7.39
N GLY A 114 -3.54 -2.20 -8.01
CA GLY A 114 -3.20 -0.96 -7.31
C GLY A 114 -4.22 -0.56 -6.26
N LEU A 115 -5.52 -0.60 -6.59
CA LEU A 115 -6.62 -0.32 -5.65
C LEU A 115 -6.56 -1.27 -4.43
N ARG A 116 -6.30 -2.55 -4.65
CA ARG A 116 -6.17 -3.53 -3.56
C ARG A 116 -4.97 -3.24 -2.66
N LEU A 117 -3.80 -3.02 -3.26
CA LEU A 117 -2.57 -2.72 -2.53
C LEU A 117 -2.73 -1.48 -1.64
N VAL A 118 -3.28 -0.40 -2.21
CA VAL A 118 -3.52 0.85 -1.50
C VAL A 118 -4.57 0.67 -0.40
N GLY A 119 -5.68 -0.01 -0.70
CA GLY A 119 -6.72 -0.32 0.28
C GLY A 119 -6.18 -1.10 1.48
N GLU A 120 -5.42 -2.17 1.23
CA GLU A 120 -4.78 -2.99 2.27
C GLU A 120 -3.77 -2.19 3.10
N ALA A 121 -2.94 -1.37 2.45
CA ALA A 121 -1.94 -0.54 3.14
C ALA A 121 -2.58 0.51 4.06
N VAL A 122 -3.62 1.19 3.59
CA VAL A 122 -4.33 2.22 4.36
C VAL A 122 -5.19 1.59 5.47
N GLU A 123 -5.89 0.49 5.19
CA GLU A 123 -6.61 -0.30 6.19
C GLU A 123 -5.67 -0.72 7.33
N LEU A 124 -4.50 -1.27 6.99
CA LEU A 124 -3.49 -1.70 7.95
C LEU A 124 -2.98 -0.52 8.80
N CYS A 125 -2.67 0.61 8.17
CA CYS A 125 -2.13 1.78 8.84
C CYS A 125 -3.12 2.44 9.81
N PHE A 126 -4.39 2.58 9.40
CA PHE A 126 -5.41 3.32 10.14
C PHE A 126 -6.19 2.43 11.12
N ARG A 127 -6.57 1.22 10.72
CA ARG A 127 -7.46 0.35 11.52
C ARG A 127 -6.72 -0.71 12.34
N LEU A 128 -5.50 -1.09 11.95
CA LEU A 128 -4.71 -2.11 12.63
C LEU A 128 -3.33 -1.59 13.09
N PRO A 129 -3.24 -0.51 13.88
CA PRO A 129 -1.98 0.17 14.21
C PRO A 129 -0.97 -0.71 14.96
N ARG A 130 -1.43 -1.73 15.70
CA ARG A 130 -0.55 -2.74 16.33
C ARG A 130 0.12 -3.61 15.28
N LEU A 131 -0.64 -4.11 14.31
CA LEU A 131 -0.13 -4.93 13.21
C LEU A 131 0.75 -4.08 12.28
N TRP A 132 0.40 -2.82 12.04
CA TRP A 132 1.23 -1.89 11.29
C TRP A 132 2.60 -1.61 11.93
N ARG A 133 2.63 -1.44 13.26
CA ARG A 133 3.92 -1.33 13.97
C ARG A 133 4.71 -2.63 13.87
N TRP A 134 4.02 -3.76 13.95
CA TRP A 134 4.64 -5.07 13.84
C TRP A 134 5.20 -5.32 12.44
N SER A 135 4.47 -5.05 11.36
CA SER A 135 4.97 -5.24 9.98
C SER A 135 6.26 -4.45 9.72
N LYS A 136 6.33 -3.22 10.24
CA LYS A 136 7.55 -2.38 10.16
C LYS A 136 8.72 -2.89 11.01
N THR A 137 8.46 -3.69 12.05
CA THR A 137 9.47 -4.16 13.01
C THR A 137 9.75 -5.66 12.95
N ALA A 138 8.97 -6.44 12.19
CA ALA A 138 8.95 -7.91 12.15
C ALA A 138 10.26 -8.58 11.70
N GLY A 139 11.32 -7.81 11.42
CA GLY A 139 12.68 -8.31 11.46
C GLY A 139 13.15 -8.76 12.87
N CYS A 140 12.42 -8.41 13.94
CA CYS A 140 12.75 -8.77 15.33
C CYS A 140 11.86 -9.93 15.82
N ARG A 141 12.43 -11.14 15.94
CA ARG A 141 11.75 -12.31 16.55
C ARG A 141 11.54 -12.12 18.07
N PRO A 142 10.46 -12.69 18.66
CA PRO A 142 10.31 -12.79 20.11
C PRO A 142 11.28 -13.86 20.65
N GLY A 143 12.11 -13.48 21.62
CA GLY A 143 13.10 -14.36 22.25
C GLY A 143 14.34 -13.62 22.76
N ARG A 144 14.57 -12.40 22.30
CA ARG A 144 15.52 -11.45 22.88
C ARG A 144 14.75 -10.17 23.17
N PRO A 145 14.91 -9.50 24.32
CA PRO A 145 14.38 -8.16 24.47
C PRO A 145 15.16 -7.24 23.52
N ALA A 146 14.72 -7.17 22.26
CA ALA A 146 14.96 -5.99 21.47
C ALA A 146 14.18 -4.90 22.21
N ARG A 147 14.90 -4.12 23.02
CA ARG A 147 14.46 -2.78 23.40
C ARG A 147 13.91 -2.19 22.11
N SER A 148 12.59 -1.96 22.04
CA SER A 148 11.95 -1.49 20.81
C SER A 148 12.84 -0.36 20.29
N PRO A 149 13.39 -0.44 19.06
CA PRO A 149 14.09 0.71 18.53
C PRO A 149 13.08 1.84 18.62
N ALA A 150 13.45 2.88 19.38
CA ALA A 150 12.62 4.06 19.49
C ALA A 150 12.31 4.48 18.04
N PRO A 151 11.03 4.75 17.73
CA PRO A 151 10.72 5.24 16.41
C PRO A 151 11.63 6.43 16.06
N PRO A 152 12.07 6.59 14.81
CA PRO A 152 12.84 7.77 14.42
C PRO A 152 12.02 9.02 14.79
N PRO A 153 12.64 10.06 15.36
CA PRO A 153 11.95 11.16 16.05
C PRO A 153 11.06 12.02 15.14
N ASP A 154 11.12 11.84 13.83
CA ASP A 154 10.39 12.58 12.81
C ASP A 154 9.17 11.85 12.23
N TRP A 155 8.92 10.59 12.61
CA TRP A 155 7.70 9.91 12.18
C TRP A 155 6.49 10.45 12.98
N ALA A 156 5.93 11.54 12.50
CA ALA A 156 4.65 12.02 13.00
C ALA A 156 3.58 10.92 12.80
N PRO A 157 2.59 10.80 13.70
CA PRO A 157 1.36 10.10 13.33
C PRO A 157 0.89 10.68 11.99
N CYS A 158 0.55 9.80 11.04
CA CYS A 158 0.10 10.14 9.68
C CYS A 158 -0.59 11.50 9.66
N ARG A 159 -0.19 12.39 8.74
CA ARG A 159 -0.64 13.80 8.65
C ARG A 159 -2.17 13.96 8.73
N TRP A 160 -2.89 12.91 8.39
CA TRP A 160 -4.34 12.75 8.48
C TRP A 160 -4.90 12.76 9.92
N ARG A 161 -4.12 12.45 10.97
CA ARG A 161 -4.59 12.54 12.37
C ARG A 161 -4.73 13.98 12.86
N SER A 162 -3.99 14.92 12.30
CA SER A 162 -4.13 16.36 12.56
C SER A 162 -4.96 17.09 11.50
N TRP A 163 -5.46 16.37 10.49
CA TRP A 163 -6.27 16.94 9.43
C TRP A 163 -7.72 17.09 9.89
N THR A 164 -8.09 18.32 10.25
CA THR A 164 -9.46 18.72 10.59
C THR A 164 -10.29 19.11 9.35
N GLY A 165 -9.86 18.66 8.17
CA GLY A 165 -10.47 19.00 6.89
C GLY A 165 -11.85 18.38 6.73
N THR A 166 -12.85 19.24 6.60
CA THR A 166 -14.28 18.95 6.48
C THR A 166 -14.71 18.27 5.17
N SER A 167 -13.91 17.40 4.55
CA SER A 167 -14.45 16.50 3.51
C SER A 167 -15.04 15.26 4.18
N ARG A 168 -16.18 15.52 4.85
CA ARG A 168 -17.14 14.52 5.29
C ARG A 168 -17.48 13.65 4.07
N TRP A 169 -16.92 12.44 4.00
CA TRP A 169 -17.61 11.35 3.32
C TRP A 169 -19.03 11.29 3.92
N PRO A 170 -20.10 11.28 3.12
CA PRO A 170 -21.45 11.33 3.66
C PRO A 170 -21.67 10.10 4.56
N ALA A 171 -21.77 10.35 5.87
CA ALA A 171 -22.03 9.35 6.88
C ALA A 171 -23.52 8.94 6.93
N ASP A 172 -24.27 9.11 5.84
CA ASP A 172 -25.67 8.71 5.78
C ASP A 172 -25.88 7.51 4.86
N THR A 173 -25.68 6.32 5.44
CA THR A 173 -26.36 5.09 5.02
C THR A 173 -27.45 4.69 6.01
N THR A 174 -27.96 5.64 6.80
CA THR A 174 -29.15 5.45 7.64
C THR A 174 -30.41 5.76 6.84
N GLY A 175 -30.69 4.91 5.86
CA GLY A 175 -31.84 5.04 4.97
C GLY A 175 -32.46 3.73 4.53
N PHE A 176 -32.31 2.64 5.30
CA PHE A 176 -33.05 1.40 5.06
C PHE A 176 -33.65 0.88 6.37
N ARG A 177 -34.85 1.39 6.68
CA ARG A 177 -35.86 0.68 7.48
C ARG A 177 -37.18 0.66 6.72
N ARG A 178 -37.45 -0.50 6.09
CA ARG A 178 -38.62 -1.37 6.17
C ARG A 178 -38.87 -2.02 4.82
#